data_AF-A0A524LYA0-F1
#
_entry.id   AF-A0A524LYA0-F1
#
_cell.length_a   1.000
_cell.length_b   1.000
_cell.length_c   1.000
_cell.angle_alpha   90.00
_cell.angle_beta   90.00
_cell.angle_gamma   90.00
#
_symmetry.space_group_name_H-M   'P 1'
#
loop_
_entity.id
_entity.type
_entity.pdbx_description
1 polymer ?
#
loop_
_entity_poly.entity_id
_entity_poly.type
_entity_poly.pdbx_seq_one_letter_code
_entity_poly.pdbx_strand_id
1 'polypeptide(L)'
;MVGVMPINPPKCIALDYINFLIAASTVYSCTEAARCYSSLVNAPSHDCFTRLLQNQSSDTDSLWNEVRKFVTPKEGYMIVDDTVLDKPYSEKMGFVRYQWSGKHHRTVKGIGLVTLVWTDGTTVIPVDFRIYNIDEDDKTKNDHFRDMLDKAEERGFNPEFVLF
;
A
#
# COMPACT_ATOMS: atom_id res chain seq x y z
N MET A 1 -26.16 36.69 -10.20
CA MET A 1 -25.67 35.85 -9.10
C MET A 1 -25.77 34.41 -9.56
N VAL A 2 -24.70 33.84 -10.11
CA VAL A 2 -24.70 32.45 -10.60
C VAL A 2 -24.51 31.56 -9.38
N GLY A 3 -25.56 30.85 -8.99
CA GLY A 3 -25.50 29.86 -7.91
C GLY A 3 -24.54 28.76 -8.31
N VAL A 4 -23.43 28.63 -7.58
CA VAL A 4 -22.55 27.47 -7.66
C VAL A 4 -23.39 26.25 -7.29
N MET A 5 -23.56 25.31 -8.23
CA MET A 5 -24.24 24.04 -7.93
C MET A 5 -23.51 23.37 -6.76
N PRO A 6 -24.23 22.79 -5.78
CA PRO A 6 -23.57 22.09 -4.68
C PRO A 6 -22.82 20.90 -5.26
N ILE A 7 -21.50 20.90 -5.09
CA ILE A 7 -20.64 19.75 -5.38
C ILE A 7 -21.21 18.56 -4.60
N ASN A 8 -21.54 17.48 -5.30
CA ASN A 8 -21.97 16.23 -4.66
C ASN A 8 -20.81 15.69 -3.82
N PRO A 9 -20.88 15.73 -2.47
CA PRO A 9 -19.77 15.32 -1.64
C PRO A 9 -19.50 13.81 -1.80
N PRO A 10 -18.25 13.36 -1.67
CA PRO A 10 -17.94 11.94 -1.70
C PRO A 10 -18.70 11.21 -0.59
N LYS A 11 -19.35 10.09 -0.94
CA LYS A 11 -20.16 9.29 -0.01
C LYS A 11 -19.35 8.35 0.89
N CYS A 12 -18.05 8.22 0.65
CA CYS A 12 -17.11 7.47 1.48
C CYS A 12 -15.78 8.21 1.55
N ILE A 13 -15.08 8.04 2.67
CA ILE A 13 -13.74 8.55 2.92
C ILE A 13 -12.76 7.40 3.16
N ALA A 14 -11.45 7.70 3.20
CA ALA A 14 -10.41 6.70 3.43
C ALA A 14 -10.65 5.86 4.70
N LEU A 15 -11.14 6.50 5.77
CA LEU A 15 -11.42 5.82 7.04
C LEU A 15 -12.50 4.73 6.91
N ASP A 16 -13.50 4.91 6.04
CA ASP A 16 -14.51 3.88 5.80
C ASP A 16 -13.87 2.63 5.19
N TYR A 17 -12.98 2.82 4.21
CA TYR A 17 -12.29 1.68 3.60
C TYR A 17 -11.29 1.03 4.57
N ILE A 18 -10.59 1.81 5.39
CA ILE A 18 -9.70 1.27 6.44
C ILE A 18 -10.49 0.43 7.45
N ASN A 19 -11.63 0.93 7.93
CA ASN A 19 -12.50 0.17 8.85
C ASN A 19 -12.99 -1.12 8.21
N PHE A 20 -13.35 -1.09 6.93
CA PHE A 20 -13.67 -2.30 6.18
C PHE A 20 -12.50 -3.28 6.15
N LEU A 21 -11.28 -2.83 5.83
CA LEU A 21 -10.09 -3.69 5.81
C LEU A 21 -9.77 -4.33 7.16
N ILE A 22 -9.99 -3.60 8.26
CA ILE A 22 -9.79 -4.11 9.63
C ILE A 22 -10.86 -5.17 9.97
N ALA A 23 -12.11 -4.94 9.56
CA ALA A 23 -13.22 -5.84 9.90
C ALA A 23 -13.32 -7.07 8.98
N ALA A 24 -12.92 -6.94 7.71
CA ALA A 24 -13.02 -8.01 6.73
C ALA A 24 -11.94 -9.08 6.94
N SER A 25 -12.33 -10.35 6.88
CA SER A 25 -11.44 -11.51 7.11
C SER A 25 -11.32 -12.47 5.93
N THR A 26 -12.13 -12.29 4.88
CA THR A 26 -12.24 -13.28 3.79
C THR A 26 -12.30 -12.65 2.41
N VAL A 27 -13.20 -11.70 2.19
CA VAL A 27 -13.43 -11.10 0.86
C VAL A 27 -13.15 -9.61 0.89
N TYR A 28 -12.16 -9.21 0.12
CA TYR A 28 -11.71 -7.82 0.00
C TYR A 28 -12.11 -7.29 -1.39
N SER A 29 -13.31 -6.71 -1.49
CA SER A 29 -13.79 -6.08 -2.73
C SER A 29 -14.61 -4.84 -2.40
N CYS A 30 -14.72 -3.90 -3.35
CA CYS A 30 -15.57 -2.72 -3.21
C CYS A 30 -17.06 -3.10 -3.06
N THR A 31 -17.49 -4.24 -3.62
CA THR A 31 -18.84 -4.76 -3.45
C THR A 31 -19.08 -5.24 -2.02
N GLU A 32 -18.12 -5.95 -1.44
CA GLU A 32 -18.22 -6.36 -0.03
C GLU A 32 -18.12 -5.16 0.92
N ALA A 33 -17.27 -4.17 0.62
CA ALA A 33 -17.23 -2.92 1.38
C ALA A 33 -18.60 -2.24 1.38
N ALA A 34 -19.23 -2.06 0.21
CA ALA A 34 -20.57 -1.48 0.10
C ALA A 34 -21.63 -2.28 0.86
N ARG A 35 -21.55 -3.60 0.83
CA ARG A 35 -22.43 -4.49 1.59
C ARG A 35 -22.29 -4.29 3.10
N CYS A 36 -21.08 -4.09 3.63
CA CYS A 36 -20.86 -3.83 5.07
C CYS A 36 -21.53 -2.53 5.55
N TYR A 37 -21.74 -1.56 4.67
CA TYR A 37 -22.35 -0.27 4.99
C TYR A 37 -23.83 -0.14 4.59
N SER A 38 -24.47 -1.22 4.10
CA SER A 38 -25.79 -1.15 3.48
C SER A 38 -26.92 -0.70 4.41
N SER A 39 -26.72 -0.76 5.72
CA SER A 39 -27.70 -0.33 6.73
C SER A 39 -27.67 1.19 7.01
N LEU A 40 -26.69 1.92 6.50
CA LEU A 40 -26.57 3.36 6.70
C LEU A 40 -27.51 4.13 5.77
N VAL A 41 -28.07 5.24 6.27
CA VAL A 41 -28.76 6.22 5.43
C VAL A 41 -27.73 6.82 4.47
N ASN A 42 -28.03 6.79 3.16
CA ASN A 42 -27.12 7.23 2.09
C ASN A 42 -25.81 6.41 1.99
N ALA A 43 -25.90 5.09 2.20
CA ALA A 43 -24.76 4.16 2.13
C ALA A 43 -23.90 4.31 0.85
N PRO A 44 -22.56 4.21 0.97
CA PRO A 44 -21.66 4.22 -0.18
C PRO A 44 -21.85 2.97 -1.03
N SER A 45 -21.90 3.15 -2.35
CA SER A 45 -21.89 2.03 -3.30
C SER A 45 -20.48 1.54 -3.58
N HIS A 46 -20.35 0.40 -4.26
CA HIS A 46 -19.05 -0.12 -4.68
C HIS A 46 -18.31 0.84 -5.61
N ASP A 47 -19.03 1.62 -6.42
CA ASP A 47 -18.46 2.68 -7.27
C ASP A 47 -17.84 3.81 -6.45
N CYS A 48 -18.42 4.13 -5.28
CA CYS A 48 -17.84 5.12 -4.38
C CYS A 48 -16.47 4.68 -3.89
N PHE A 49 -16.35 3.43 -3.42
CA PHE A 49 -15.07 2.85 -2.99
C PHE A 49 -14.09 2.71 -4.16
N THR A 50 -14.55 2.29 -5.33
CA THR A 50 -13.70 2.17 -6.53
C THR A 50 -13.09 3.52 -6.88
N ARG A 51 -13.90 4.58 -6.91
CA ARG A 51 -13.43 5.95 -7.18
C ARG A 51 -12.48 6.47 -6.09
N LEU A 52 -12.77 6.16 -4.82
CA LEU A 52 -11.90 6.51 -3.70
C LEU A 52 -10.50 5.92 -3.89
N LEU A 53 -10.41 4.63 -4.25
CA LEU A 53 -9.14 3.93 -4.47
C LEU A 53 -8.39 4.42 -5.71
N GLN A 54 -9.10 4.68 -6.80
CA GLN A 54 -8.51 5.21 -8.04
C GLN A 54 -7.94 6.62 -7.88
N ASN A 55 -8.47 7.41 -6.93
CA ASN A 55 -8.03 8.77 -6.66
C ASN A 55 -6.90 8.85 -5.61
N GLN A 56 -6.39 7.73 -5.10
CA GLN A 56 -5.25 7.75 -4.18
C GLN A 56 -3.97 8.14 -4.91
N SER A 57 -3.08 8.87 -4.22
CA SER A 57 -1.74 9.10 -4.75
C SER A 57 -1.01 7.77 -4.87
N SER A 58 -0.20 7.62 -5.91
CA SER A 58 0.71 6.49 -6.07
C SER A 58 1.99 6.66 -5.24
N ASP A 59 2.13 7.79 -4.53
CA ASP A 59 3.28 8.08 -3.68
C ASP A 59 3.15 7.46 -2.28
N THR A 60 4.30 7.32 -1.65
CA THR A 60 4.45 6.81 -0.28
C THR A 60 4.60 7.94 0.74
N ASP A 61 4.37 9.19 0.33
CA ASP A 61 4.51 10.34 1.21
C ASP A 61 3.33 10.44 2.17
N SER A 62 2.14 10.03 1.75
CA SER A 62 0.99 9.90 2.66
C SER A 62 1.27 8.93 3.80
N LEU A 63 1.88 7.76 3.50
CA LEU A 63 2.33 6.80 4.51
C LEU A 63 3.35 7.44 5.46
N TRP A 64 4.39 8.06 4.90
CA TRP A 64 5.44 8.69 5.70
C TRP A 64 4.90 9.78 6.63
N ASN A 65 4.02 10.64 6.14
CA ASN A 65 3.42 11.70 6.92
C ASN A 65 2.60 11.18 8.10
N GLU A 66 1.98 10.00 7.97
CA GLU A 66 1.27 9.36 9.07
C GLU A 66 2.23 8.75 10.10
N VAL A 67 3.28 8.07 9.62
CA VAL A 67 4.15 7.26 10.50
C VAL A 67 5.34 8.01 11.11
N ARG A 68 5.76 9.14 10.53
CA ARG A 68 6.96 9.92 10.95
C ARG A 68 6.98 10.30 12.43
N LYS A 69 5.81 10.40 13.07
CA LYS A 69 5.67 10.75 14.49
C LYS A 69 5.91 9.57 15.44
N PHE A 70 5.93 8.35 14.89
CA PHE A 70 6.08 7.11 15.65
C PHE A 70 7.46 6.46 15.47
N VAL A 71 8.30 7.02 14.60
CA VAL A 71 9.65 6.50 14.33
C VAL A 71 10.70 7.42 14.95
N THR A 72 11.81 6.83 15.38
CA THR A 72 13.01 7.57 15.81
C THR A 72 14.11 7.32 14.77
N PRO A 73 14.32 8.21 13.78
CA PRO A 73 15.16 7.90 12.63
C PRO A 73 16.64 7.61 12.94
N LYS A 74 17.14 8.06 14.10
CA LYS A 74 18.53 7.88 14.55
C LYS A 74 18.74 6.62 15.40
N GLU A 75 17.67 5.87 15.66
CA GLU A 75 17.69 4.69 16.52
C GLU A 75 17.00 3.52 15.79
N GLY A 76 17.25 2.31 16.28
CA GLY A 76 16.64 1.10 15.72
C GLY A 76 17.27 0.63 14.42
N TYR A 77 16.52 -0.24 13.74
CA TYR A 77 16.93 -0.96 12.54
C TYR A 77 15.97 -0.70 11.40
N MET A 78 16.46 -0.87 10.18
CA MET A 78 15.63 -0.93 8.99
C MET A 78 15.59 -2.36 8.47
N ILE A 79 14.42 -2.84 8.10
CA ILE A 79 14.20 -4.16 7.54
C ILE A 79 13.62 -3.97 6.15
N VAL A 80 14.17 -4.67 5.18
CA VAL A 80 13.64 -4.73 3.82
C VAL A 80 13.17 -6.14 3.55
N ASP A 81 11.96 -6.26 3.04
CA ASP A 81 11.40 -7.55 2.65
C ASP A 81 10.71 -7.44 1.29
N ASP A 82 10.72 -8.54 0.52
CA ASP A 82 10.02 -8.64 -0.74
C ASP A 82 8.94 -9.73 -0.68
N THR A 83 7.70 -9.34 -0.95
CA THR A 83 6.57 -10.26 -0.97
C THR A 83 5.95 -10.32 -2.37
N VAL A 84 5.56 -11.52 -2.78
CA VAL A 84 4.74 -11.72 -3.98
C VAL A 84 3.29 -11.98 -3.57
N LEU A 85 2.41 -11.06 -3.95
CA LEU A 85 0.96 -11.23 -3.80
C LEU A 85 0.44 -12.13 -4.92
N ASP A 86 0.12 -13.38 -4.58
CA ASP A 86 -0.39 -14.36 -5.53
C ASP A 86 -1.67 -13.89 -6.23
N LYS A 87 -1.67 -13.91 -7.56
CA LYS A 87 -2.82 -13.59 -8.43
C LYS A 87 -3.03 -14.67 -9.50
N PRO A 88 -3.29 -15.94 -9.09
CA PRO A 88 -3.38 -17.07 -10.02
C PRO A 88 -4.48 -16.93 -11.07
N TYR A 89 -5.58 -16.26 -10.73
CA TYR A 89 -6.74 -16.07 -11.61
C TYR A 89 -6.73 -14.73 -12.37
N SER A 90 -5.64 -13.98 -12.32
CA SER A 90 -5.55 -12.72 -13.07
C SER A 90 -5.38 -13.00 -14.56
N GLU A 91 -6.10 -12.28 -15.41
CA GLU A 91 -5.93 -12.34 -16.87
C GLU A 91 -5.15 -11.12 -17.35
N LYS A 92 -5.77 -9.93 -17.30
CA LYS A 92 -5.19 -8.63 -17.66
C LYS A 92 -5.31 -7.68 -16.48
N MET A 93 -4.31 -7.70 -15.61
CA MET A 93 -4.22 -6.82 -14.44
C MET A 93 -2.83 -6.22 -14.41
N GLY A 94 -2.75 -4.88 -14.26
CA GLY A 94 -1.47 -4.17 -14.16
C GLY A 94 -0.60 -4.71 -13.02
N PHE A 95 0.72 -4.58 -13.16
CA PHE A 95 1.74 -5.04 -12.22
C PHE A 95 1.83 -6.57 -12.02
N VAL A 96 0.90 -7.35 -12.58
CA VAL A 96 0.94 -8.80 -12.44
C VAL A 96 1.91 -9.41 -13.44
N ARG A 97 2.89 -10.15 -12.92
CA ARG A 97 3.87 -10.89 -13.70
C ARG A 97 4.26 -12.20 -13.05
N TYR A 98 5.00 -13.02 -13.77
CA TYR A 98 5.59 -14.24 -13.23
C TYR A 98 6.82 -13.91 -12.39
N GLN A 99 6.83 -14.34 -11.13
CA GLN A 99 7.91 -14.10 -10.17
C GLN A 99 8.16 -15.35 -9.35
N TRP A 100 9.41 -15.57 -8.92
CA TRP A 100 9.72 -16.62 -7.97
C TRP A 100 8.98 -16.37 -6.65
N SER A 101 8.27 -17.37 -6.13
CA SER A 101 7.68 -17.32 -4.80
C SER A 101 8.40 -18.31 -3.90
N GLY A 102 9.02 -17.78 -2.83
CA GLY A 102 9.63 -18.60 -1.78
C GLY A 102 8.62 -19.54 -1.13
N LYS A 103 7.37 -19.10 -0.95
CA LYS A 103 6.28 -19.90 -0.38
C LYS A 103 5.93 -21.14 -1.22
N HIS A 104 5.87 -20.98 -2.54
CA HIS A 104 5.48 -22.08 -3.44
C HIS A 104 6.67 -22.85 -3.99
N HIS A 105 7.90 -22.38 -3.75
CA HIS A 105 9.13 -22.91 -4.34
C HIS A 105 9.07 -23.03 -5.87
N ARG A 106 8.38 -22.07 -6.52
CA ARG A 106 8.24 -21.99 -7.97
C ARG A 106 7.87 -20.59 -8.41
N THR A 107 7.95 -20.36 -9.72
CA THR A 107 7.42 -19.14 -10.33
C THR A 107 5.89 -19.13 -10.28
N VAL A 108 5.32 -18.05 -9.77
CA VAL A 108 3.87 -17.83 -9.66
C VAL A 108 3.50 -16.51 -10.32
N LYS A 109 2.24 -16.41 -10.76
CA LYS A 109 1.68 -15.16 -11.27
C LYS A 109 1.25 -14.28 -10.08
N GLY A 110 1.82 -13.09 -9.94
CA GLY A 110 1.55 -12.22 -8.80
C GLY A 110 2.09 -10.80 -8.95
N ILE A 111 1.77 -9.96 -7.97
CA ILE A 111 2.27 -8.58 -7.85
C ILE A 111 3.43 -8.58 -6.87
N GLY A 112 4.56 -7.99 -7.27
CA GLY A 112 5.74 -7.89 -6.41
C GLY A 112 5.66 -6.61 -5.59
N LEU A 113 5.88 -6.73 -4.28
CA LEU A 113 5.91 -5.62 -3.35
C LEU A 113 7.25 -5.66 -2.60
N VAL A 114 7.98 -4.56 -2.60
CA VAL A 114 9.14 -4.34 -1.74
C VAL A 114 8.71 -3.42 -0.61
N THR A 115 8.94 -3.80 0.63
CA THR A 115 8.57 -3.02 1.82
C THR A 115 9.79 -2.66 2.62
N LEU A 116 9.82 -1.43 3.12
CA LEU A 116 10.84 -0.93 4.04
C LEU A 116 10.17 -0.61 5.36
N VAL A 117 10.72 -1.18 6.41
CA VAL A 117 10.15 -1.17 7.75
C VAL A 117 11.20 -0.65 8.71
N TRP A 118 10.79 0.21 9.64
CA TRP A 118 11.61 0.61 10.78
C TRP A 118 11.18 -0.16 12.03
N THR A 119 12.13 -0.50 12.89
CA THR A 119 11.86 -1.11 14.19
C THR A 119 12.84 -0.70 15.27
N ASP A 120 12.36 -0.54 16.50
CA ASP A 120 13.16 -0.40 17.73
C ASP A 120 13.38 -1.74 18.46
N GLY A 121 13.05 -2.86 17.80
CA GLY A 121 13.08 -4.22 18.36
C GLY A 121 11.78 -4.64 19.06
N THR A 122 10.85 -3.71 19.31
CA THR A 122 9.53 -4.01 19.90
C THR A 122 8.40 -3.61 18.94
N THR A 123 8.52 -2.44 18.32
CA THR A 123 7.56 -1.83 17.41
C THR A 123 8.01 -2.04 15.97
N VAL A 124 7.09 -2.36 15.07
CA VAL A 124 7.38 -2.62 13.66
C VAL A 124 6.50 -1.68 12.82
N ILE A 125 7.11 -0.75 12.09
CA ILE A 125 6.41 0.33 11.39
C ILE A 125 6.83 0.36 9.92
N PRO A 126 5.92 0.16 8.96
CA PRO A 126 6.22 0.35 7.55
C PRO A 126 6.45 1.84 7.27
N VAL A 127 7.60 2.17 6.68
CA VAL A 127 7.99 3.56 6.37
C VAL A 127 8.00 3.85 4.88
N ASP A 128 8.12 2.81 4.05
CA ASP A 128 8.06 2.95 2.60
C ASP A 128 7.67 1.61 1.92
N PHE A 129 7.15 1.67 0.69
CA PHE A 129 6.91 0.50 -0.16
C PHE A 129 7.05 0.82 -1.65
N ARG A 130 7.37 -0.18 -2.48
CA ARG A 130 7.41 -0.07 -3.94
C ARG A 130 6.70 -1.26 -4.58
N ILE A 131 5.91 -0.99 -5.61
CA ILE A 131 5.32 -2.04 -6.46
C ILE A 131 6.32 -2.32 -7.57
N TYR A 132 6.76 -3.57 -7.67
CA TYR A 132 7.74 -3.97 -8.67
C TYR A 132 7.14 -3.90 -10.08
N ASN A 133 7.70 -3.04 -10.93
CA ASN A 133 7.24 -2.87 -12.31
C ASN A 133 8.35 -2.60 -13.34
N ILE A 134 9.25 -3.57 -13.49
CA ILE A 134 10.39 -3.47 -14.42
C ILE A 134 10.04 -3.11 -15.87
N ASP A 135 8.82 -3.41 -16.36
CA ASP A 135 8.46 -3.05 -17.74
C ASP A 135 8.20 -1.54 -17.92
N GLU A 136 7.89 -0.81 -16.84
CA GLU A 136 7.65 0.64 -16.87
C GLU A 136 8.84 1.46 -16.36
N ASP A 137 9.54 0.98 -15.33
CA ASP A 137 10.62 1.74 -14.67
C ASP A 137 12.03 1.17 -14.89
N ASP A 138 12.16 -0.01 -15.51
CA ASP A 138 13.42 -0.74 -15.71
C ASP A 138 14.20 -0.99 -14.40
N LYS A 139 13.51 -1.01 -13.25
CA LYS A 139 14.12 -1.22 -11.94
C LYS A 139 13.91 -2.64 -11.46
N THR A 140 14.96 -3.25 -10.96
CA THR A 140 14.85 -4.50 -10.19
C THR A 140 14.36 -4.22 -8.77
N LYS A 141 13.94 -5.28 -8.04
CA LYS A 141 13.62 -5.15 -6.61
C LYS A 141 14.79 -4.59 -5.79
N ASN A 142 16.03 -4.91 -6.18
CA ASN A 142 17.23 -4.40 -5.53
C ASN A 142 17.47 -2.92 -5.84
N ASP A 143 17.07 -2.45 -7.03
CA ASP A 143 17.15 -1.03 -7.36
C ASP A 143 16.11 -0.23 -6.57
N HIS A 144 14.89 -0.75 -6.46
CA HIS A 144 13.89 -0.20 -5.54
C HIS A 144 14.39 -0.15 -4.10
N PHE A 145 15.04 -1.20 -3.63
CA PHE A 145 15.63 -1.21 -2.30
C PHE A 145 16.63 -0.05 -2.10
N ARG A 146 17.55 0.15 -3.04
CA ARG A 146 18.51 1.27 -2.97
C ARG A 146 17.79 2.62 -2.96
N ASP A 147 16.83 2.83 -3.87
CA ASP A 147 16.04 4.05 -3.91
C ASP A 147 15.30 4.32 -2.58
N MET A 148 14.82 3.26 -1.93
CA MET A 148 14.12 3.36 -0.65
C MET A 148 15.06 3.72 0.50
N LEU A 149 16.32 3.26 0.46
CA LEU A 149 17.35 3.69 1.41
C LEU A 149 17.75 5.15 1.19
N ASP A 150 17.97 5.57 -0.05
CA ASP A 150 18.26 6.97 -0.38
C ASP A 150 17.10 7.87 0.12
N LYS A 151 15.86 7.44 -0.10
CA LYS A 151 14.67 8.15 0.41
C LYS A 151 14.59 8.15 1.94
N ALA A 152 15.05 7.09 2.60
CA ALA A 152 15.10 7.04 4.05
C ALA A 152 16.17 8.00 4.60
N GLU A 153 17.34 8.08 3.98
CA GLU A 153 18.38 9.05 4.33
C GLU A 153 17.88 10.49 4.18
N GLU A 154 17.17 10.81 3.08
CA GLU A 154 16.50 12.11 2.90
C GLU A 154 15.49 12.43 4.02
N ARG A 155 14.85 11.39 4.57
CA ARG A 155 13.91 11.48 5.70
C ARG A 155 14.61 11.53 7.07
N GLY A 156 15.93 11.47 7.09
CA GLY A 156 16.79 11.60 8.27
C GLY A 156 17.09 10.28 8.98
N PHE A 157 16.82 9.13 8.35
CA PHE A 157 17.20 7.83 8.90
C PHE A 157 18.71 7.65 8.87
N ASN A 158 19.24 7.12 9.97
CA ASN A 158 20.62 6.68 10.10
C ASN A 158 20.64 5.43 10.99
N PRO A 159 20.12 4.29 10.48
CA PRO A 159 20.00 3.07 11.28
C PRO A 159 21.39 2.46 11.52
N GLU A 160 21.53 1.72 12.62
CA GLU A 160 22.76 0.99 12.91
C GLU A 160 22.98 -0.16 11.90
N PHE A 161 21.90 -0.82 11.51
CA PHE A 161 21.90 -1.88 10.52
C PHE A 161 20.67 -1.82 9.62
N VAL A 162 20.86 -2.29 8.39
CA VAL A 162 19.80 -2.67 7.46
C VAL A 162 19.77 -4.20 7.38
N LEU A 163 18.59 -4.77 7.57
CA LEU A 163 18.33 -6.21 7.65
C LEU A 163 17.46 -6.65 6.46
N PHE A 164 17.57 -7.94 6.11
CA PHE A 164 16.85 -8.61 5.02
C PHE A 164 16.43 -10.00 5.45
#